data_AF-A0A7C1MVX5-F1
#
_entry.id   AF-A0A7C1MVX5-F1
#
_cell.length_a   1.000
_cell.length_b   1.000
_cell.length_c   1.000
_cell.angle_alpha   90.00
_cell.angle_beta   90.00
_cell.angle_gamma   90.00
#
_symmetry.space_group_name_H-M   'P 1'
#
loop_
_entity.id
_entity.type
_entity.pdbx_description
1 polymer ?
#
loop_
_entity_poly.entity_id
_entity_poly.type
_entity_poly.pdbx_seq_one_letter_code
_entity_poly.pdbx_strand_id
1 'polypeptide(L)'
;MNLNHSTDNFNFGLNLSTSLVNDESVPRSVYGINADAGVIATSLQLSPLLPVYNDDGTYAESPNQDLDNPIAQAETIYNSNETNRTFGNVFAEYFFQEHLSAKLNLGSDRRISRF
;
A
#
# COMPACT_ATOMS: atom_id res chain seq x y z
N MET A 1 -10.70 17.02 -4.03
CA MET A 1 -11.46 18.20 -4.47
C MET A 1 -12.82 18.17 -3.79
N ASN A 2 -13.25 19.31 -3.25
CA ASN A 2 -14.57 19.46 -2.63
C ASN A 2 -15.22 20.69 -3.24
N LEU A 3 -16.49 20.58 -3.64
CA LEU A 3 -17.29 21.66 -4.21
C LEU A 3 -18.62 21.69 -3.49
N ASN A 4 -19.07 22.88 -3.09
CA ASN A 4 -20.39 23.10 -2.51
C ASN A 4 -21.03 24.31 -3.17
N HIS A 5 -22.35 24.25 -3.34
CA HIS A 5 -23.16 25.36 -3.83
C HIS A 5 -24.49 25.41 -3.06
N SER A 6 -24.89 26.62 -2.68
CA SER A 6 -26.09 26.89 -1.91
C SER A 6 -26.91 27.98 -2.58
N THR A 7 -28.21 27.75 -2.68
CA THR A 7 -29.24 28.74 -3.03
C THR A 7 -30.28 28.79 -1.91
N ASP A 8 -31.29 29.64 -2.03
CA ASP A 8 -32.26 29.92 -0.96
C ASP A 8 -32.90 28.64 -0.37
N ASN A 9 -33.27 27.66 -1.20
CA ASN A 9 -33.97 26.44 -0.75
C ASN A 9 -33.24 25.15 -1.13
N PHE A 10 -32.02 25.23 -1.65
CA PHE A 10 -31.32 24.05 -2.18
C PHE A 10 -29.82 24.12 -1.94
N ASN A 11 -29.25 23.03 -1.44
CA ASN A 11 -27.83 22.83 -1.26
C ASN A 11 -27.37 21.61 -2.06
N PHE A 12 -26.28 21.75 -2.79
CA PHE A 12 -25.63 20.65 -3.50
C PHE A 12 -24.14 20.65 -3.20
N GLY A 13 -23.54 19.46 -3.14
CA GLY A 13 -22.10 19.34 -3.05
C GLY A 13 -21.56 18.06 -3.64
N LEU A 14 -20.29 18.12 -3.98
CA LEU A 14 -19.51 17.04 -4.59
C LEU A 14 -18.16 16.96 -3.88
N ASN A 15 -17.78 15.76 -3.48
CA ASN A 15 -16.46 15.45 -2.95
C ASN A 15 -15.85 14.36 -3.81
N LEU A 16 -14.64 14.57 -4.31
CA LEU A 16 -13.91 13.62 -5.13
C LEU A 16 -12.45 13.56 -4.69
N SER A 17 -11.95 12.37 -4.43
CA SER A 17 -10.56 12.11 -4.09
C SER A 17 -10.01 11.02 -5.01
N THR A 18 -8.80 11.24 -5.52
CA THR A 18 -8.09 10.27 -6.34
C THR A 18 -6.65 10.18 -5.86
N SER A 19 -6.10 8.98 -5.82
CA SER A 19 -4.75 8.71 -5.34
C SER A 19 -4.11 7.60 -6.15
N LEU A 20 -2.84 7.79 -6.48
CA LEU A 20 -1.91 6.76 -6.93
C LEU A 20 -0.95 6.48 -5.76
N VAL A 21 -0.86 5.22 -5.34
CA VAL A 21 0.07 4.75 -4.32
C VAL A 21 0.99 3.71 -4.96
N ASN A 22 2.28 3.94 -4.85
CA ASN A 22 3.31 2.98 -5.23
C ASN A 22 3.90 2.42 -3.94
N ASP A 23 3.72 1.13 -3.72
CA ASP A 23 4.27 0.40 -2.59
C ASP A 23 5.43 -0.46 -3.06
N GLU A 24 6.56 -0.33 -2.40
CA GLU A 24 7.71 -1.23 -2.57
C GLU A 24 7.95 -1.95 -1.24
N SER A 25 8.21 -3.25 -1.31
CA SER A 25 8.49 -4.04 -0.13
C SER A 25 9.60 -5.04 -0.38
N VAL A 26 10.39 -5.30 0.65
CA VAL A 26 11.32 -6.43 0.66
C VAL A 26 10.55 -7.74 0.84
N PRO A 27 11.10 -8.89 0.42
CA PRO A 27 10.52 -10.20 0.68
C PRO A 27 10.21 -10.40 2.15
N ARG A 28 8.96 -10.75 2.43
CA ARG A 28 8.50 -11.13 3.76
C ARG A 28 7.94 -12.53 3.67
N SER A 29 8.42 -13.43 4.53
CA SER A 29 7.74 -14.70 4.76
C SER A 29 7.25 -14.75 6.20
N VAL A 30 5.96 -15.03 6.35
CA VAL A 30 5.28 -15.10 7.66
C VAL A 30 5.46 -16.49 8.28
N TYR A 31 5.60 -17.53 7.45
CA TYR A 31 5.79 -18.91 7.87
C TYR A 31 7.02 -19.58 7.25
N GLY A 32 7.77 -18.84 6.42
CA GLY A 32 8.96 -19.32 5.76
C GLY A 32 10.07 -19.60 6.75
N ILE A 33 10.64 -20.78 6.59
CA ILE A 33 11.81 -21.25 7.30
C ILE A 33 12.89 -21.54 6.28
N ASN A 34 14.15 -21.51 6.73
CA ASN A 34 15.29 -21.82 5.88
C ASN A 34 15.26 -21.00 4.56
N ALA A 35 15.34 -21.64 3.38
CA ALA A 35 15.32 -20.98 2.08
C ALA A 35 14.09 -20.09 1.82
N ASP A 36 12.97 -20.28 2.52
CA ASP A 36 11.79 -19.41 2.40
C ASP A 36 11.76 -18.29 3.46
N ALA A 37 12.74 -18.22 4.35
CA ALA A 37 12.80 -17.19 5.37
C ALA A 37 12.97 -15.80 4.73
N GLY A 38 12.18 -14.82 5.19
CA GLY A 38 12.26 -13.45 4.70
C GLY A 38 13.43 -12.66 5.31
N VAL A 39 13.68 -11.48 4.75
CA VAL A 39 14.85 -10.62 5.05
C VAL A 39 15.12 -10.43 6.55
N ILE A 40 14.07 -10.20 7.35
CA ILE A 40 14.23 -10.00 8.80
C ILE A 40 14.69 -11.28 9.49
N ALA A 41 14.11 -12.42 9.13
CA ALA A 41 14.39 -13.71 9.75
C ALA A 41 15.80 -14.19 9.39
N THR A 42 16.23 -14.04 8.13
CA THR A 42 17.59 -14.39 7.69
C THR A 42 18.64 -13.47 8.31
N SER A 43 18.35 -12.17 8.46
CA SER A 43 19.23 -11.20 9.15
C SER A 43 19.52 -11.56 10.62
N LEU A 44 18.55 -12.20 11.29
CA LEU A 44 18.69 -12.59 12.70
C LEU A 44 19.36 -13.96 12.88
N GLN A 45 19.23 -14.86 11.90
CA GLN A 45 19.64 -16.26 12.03
C GLN A 45 20.97 -16.58 11.35
N LEU A 46 21.34 -15.84 10.30
CA LEU A 46 22.63 -16.03 9.65
C LEU A 46 23.77 -15.68 10.60
N SER A 47 24.84 -16.45 10.51
CA SER A 47 26.05 -16.21 11.29
C SER A 47 26.58 -14.78 11.05
N PRO A 48 26.84 -13.98 12.10
CA PRO A 48 27.44 -12.65 11.96
C PRO A 48 28.91 -12.71 11.51
N LEU A 49 29.50 -13.90 11.41
CA LEU A 49 30.84 -14.12 10.84
C LEU A 49 30.80 -14.29 9.32
N LEU A 50 29.64 -14.54 8.72
CA LEU A 50 29.49 -14.59 7.27
C LEU A 50 29.58 -13.15 6.74
N PRO A 51 30.47 -12.85 5.78
CA PRO A 51 30.51 -11.54 5.16
C PRO A 51 29.22 -11.27 4.38
N VAL A 52 28.96 -10.01 4.00
CA VAL A 52 27.80 -9.67 3.15
C VAL A 52 28.04 -10.09 1.70
N TYR A 53 29.27 -9.92 1.20
CA TYR A 53 29.70 -10.24 -0.15
C TYR A 53 30.96 -11.11 -0.12
N ASN A 54 31.16 -11.93 -1.14
CA ASN A 54 32.42 -12.62 -1.42
C ASN A 54 33.47 -11.65 -1.98
N ASP A 55 34.73 -12.08 -2.04
CA ASP A 55 35.84 -11.28 -2.58
C ASP A 55 35.64 -10.88 -4.05
N ASP A 56 34.85 -11.65 -4.81
CA ASP A 56 34.50 -11.36 -6.21
C ASP A 56 33.28 -10.43 -6.38
N GLY A 57 32.69 -9.98 -5.27
CA GLY A 57 31.53 -9.08 -5.24
C GLY A 57 30.16 -9.76 -5.32
N THR A 58 30.11 -11.08 -5.44
CA THR A 58 28.84 -11.83 -5.34
C THR A 58 28.31 -11.86 -3.91
N TYR A 59 27.01 -12.09 -3.69
CA TYR A 59 26.47 -12.21 -2.33
C TYR A 59 27.02 -13.47 -1.65
N ALA A 60 27.45 -13.33 -0.40
CA ALA A 60 27.95 -14.47 0.34
C ALA A 60 26.81 -15.42 0.74
N GLU A 61 27.04 -16.71 0.60
CA GLU A 61 26.10 -17.78 0.96
C GLU A 61 26.65 -18.58 2.14
N SER A 62 25.76 -19.03 3.02
CA SER A 62 26.18 -19.87 4.15
C SER A 62 26.40 -21.32 3.68
N PRO A 63 27.57 -21.92 3.93
CA PRO A 63 27.79 -23.32 3.55
C PRO A 63 27.06 -24.31 4.47
N ASN A 64 26.56 -23.84 5.63
CA ASN A 64 26.03 -24.68 6.70
C ASN A 64 24.58 -24.35 7.08
N GLN A 65 24.02 -23.26 6.56
CA GLN A 65 22.66 -22.82 6.83
C GLN A 65 21.92 -22.68 5.51
N ASP A 66 20.75 -23.30 5.42
CA ASP A 66 19.84 -23.12 4.29
C ASP A 66 19.09 -21.80 4.49
N LEU A 67 19.78 -20.66 4.39
CA LEU A 67 19.23 -19.31 4.54
C LEU A 67 19.87 -18.41 3.49
N ASP A 68 19.04 -17.67 2.76
CA ASP A 68 19.54 -16.70 1.80
C ASP A 68 20.12 -15.48 2.48
N ASN A 69 21.10 -14.87 1.82
CA ASN A 69 21.67 -13.60 2.23
C ASN A 69 20.57 -12.50 2.29
N PRO A 70 20.37 -11.84 3.44
CA PRO A 70 19.30 -10.86 3.61
C PRO A 70 19.48 -9.64 2.71
N ILE A 71 20.73 -9.27 2.40
CA ILE A 71 21.03 -8.16 1.50
C ILE A 71 20.75 -8.57 0.05
N ALA A 72 21.10 -9.81 -0.34
CA ALA A 72 20.72 -10.33 -1.65
C ALA A 72 19.20 -10.31 -1.86
N GLN A 73 18.44 -10.79 -0.87
CA GLN A 73 16.98 -10.78 -0.94
C GLN A 73 16.42 -9.36 -1.03
N ALA A 74 16.95 -8.42 -0.26
CA ALA A 74 16.49 -7.03 -0.25
C ALA A 74 16.82 -6.27 -1.56
N GLU A 75 17.96 -6.57 -2.19
CA GLU A 75 18.44 -5.84 -3.36
C GLU A 75 17.99 -6.45 -4.70
N THR A 76 17.66 -7.75 -4.73
CA THR A 76 17.39 -8.47 -5.99
C THR A 76 15.95 -8.92 -6.18
N ILE A 77 15.16 -9.01 -5.10
CA ILE A 77 13.76 -9.40 -5.19
C ILE A 77 12.88 -8.15 -5.13
N TYR A 78 12.25 -7.84 -6.25
CA TYR A 78 11.37 -6.69 -6.39
C TYR A 78 9.91 -7.08 -6.14
N ASN A 79 9.32 -6.54 -5.08
CA ASN A 79 7.90 -6.63 -4.83
C ASN A 79 7.29 -5.22 -4.81
N SER A 80 6.82 -4.81 -5.98
CA SER A 80 6.15 -3.52 -6.19
C SER A 80 4.66 -3.73 -6.38
N ASN A 81 3.84 -2.84 -5.85
CA ASN A 81 2.42 -2.81 -6.12
C ASN A 81 1.97 -1.37 -6.39
N GLU A 82 1.20 -1.20 -7.45
CA GLU A 82 0.57 0.07 -7.81
C GLU A 82 -0.92 0.02 -7.45
N THR A 83 -1.36 0.92 -6.58
CA THR A 83 -2.77 1.06 -6.20
C THR A 83 -3.33 2.40 -6.65
N ASN A 84 -4.33 2.35 -7.53
CA ASN A 84 -5.16 3.49 -7.89
C ASN A 84 -6.47 3.44 -7.12
N ARG A 85 -6.80 4.49 -6.38
CA ARG A 85 -8.09 4.63 -5.69
C ARG A 85 -8.74 5.94 -6.06
N THR A 86 -9.98 5.88 -6.51
CA THR A 86 -10.84 7.04 -6.73
C THR A 86 -12.13 6.83 -5.95
N PHE A 87 -12.46 7.76 -5.07
CA PHE A 87 -13.67 7.71 -4.28
C PHE A 87 -14.27 9.10 -4.14
N GLY A 88 -15.59 9.15 -3.97
CA GLY A 88 -16.30 10.40 -3.88
C GLY A 88 -17.75 10.23 -3.54
N ASN A 89 -18.41 11.35 -3.28
CA ASN A 89 -19.84 11.43 -3.06
C ASN A 89 -20.42 12.71 -3.64
N VAL A 90 -21.71 12.64 -3.95
CA VAL A 90 -22.54 13.80 -4.26
C VAL A 90 -23.70 13.84 -3.29
N PHE A 91 -24.10 15.03 -2.87
CA PHE A 91 -25.30 15.20 -2.08
C PHE A 91 -26.16 16.32 -2.66
N ALA A 92 -27.47 16.18 -2.47
CA ALA A 92 -28.46 17.20 -2.74
C ALA A 92 -29.38 17.30 -1.52
N GLU A 93 -29.64 18.52 -1.08
CA GLU A 93 -30.49 18.84 0.05
C GLU A 93 -31.48 19.92 -0.34
N TYR A 94 -32.76 19.67 -0.09
CA TYR A 94 -33.85 20.59 -0.40
C TYR A 94 -34.57 21.00 0.88
N PHE A 95 -34.79 22.30 1.07
CA PHE A 95 -35.49 22.88 2.21
C PHE A 95 -36.96 23.12 1.85
N PHE A 96 -37.87 22.38 2.50
CA PHE A 96 -39.32 22.59 2.39
C PHE A 96 -39.77 23.79 3.22
N GLN A 97 -39.12 24.02 4.36
CA GLN A 97 -39.20 25.21 5.19
C GLN A 97 -37.82 25.51 5.76
N GLU A 98 -37.64 26.68 6.35
CA GLU A 98 -36.36 27.15 6.94
C GLU A 98 -35.74 26.13 7.91
N HIS A 99 -36.56 25.32 8.58
CA HIS A 99 -36.14 24.32 9.55
C HIS A 99 -36.48 22.86 9.15
N LEU A 100 -36.93 22.61 7.92
CA LEU A 100 -37.31 21.28 7.44
C LEU A 100 -36.71 21.01 6.06
N SER A 101 -35.74 20.11 5.99
CA SER A 101 -35.09 19.69 4.75
C SER A 101 -35.10 18.17 4.56
N ALA A 102 -34.91 17.73 3.31
CA ALA A 102 -34.54 16.36 2.99
C ALA A 102 -33.22 16.36 2.22
N LYS A 103 -32.32 15.45 2.61
CA LYS A 103 -30.99 15.31 2.02
C LYS A 103 -30.80 13.89 1.49
N LEU A 104 -30.39 13.80 0.23
CA LEU A 104 -29.94 12.57 -0.41
C LEU A 104 -28.42 12.64 -0.60
N ASN A 105 -27.72 11.56 -0.28
CA ASN A 105 -26.27 11.43 -0.47
C ASN A 105 -25.96 10.09 -1.15
N LEU A 106 -25.18 10.14 -2.22
CA LEU A 106 -24.78 8.97 -3.01
C LEU A 106 -23.26 8.98 -3.17
N GLY A 107 -22.63 7.85 -2.87
CA GLY A 107 -21.17 7.70 -2.91
C GLY A 107 -20.71 6.49 -3.71
N SER A 108 -19.46 6.56 -4.19
CA SER A 108 -18.77 5.47 -4.87
C SER A 108 -17.30 5.42 -4.46
N ASP A 109 -16.76 4.21 -4.34
CA ASP A 109 -15.35 3.95 -4.12
C ASP A 109 -14.88 2.87 -5.10
N ARG A 110 -13.83 3.19 -5.86
CA ARG A 110 -13.18 2.28 -6.78
C ARG A 110 -11.70 2.19 -6.44
N ARG A 111 -11.23 0.97 -6.21
CA ARG A 111 -9.82 0.64 -5.98
C ARG A 111 -9.35 -0.42 -6.98
N ILE A 112 -8.23 -0.17 -7.64
CA ILE A 112 -7.55 -1.11 -8.55
C ILE A 112 -6.11 -1.26 -8.08
N SER A 113 -5.64 -2.50 -7.95
CA SER A 113 -4.27 -2.86 -7.58
C SER A 113 -3.62 -3.64 -8.72
N ARG A 114 -2.34 -3.40 -9.00
CA ARG A 114 -1.53 -4.13 -9.99
C ARG A 114 -0.19 -4.49 -9.36
N PHE A 115 0.17 -5.76 -9.45
CA PHE A 115 1.45 -6.33 -9.02
C PHE A 115 2.38 -6.48 -10.22
#